data_AF-A0A9P8D1L8-F1
#
_entry.id   AF-A0A9P8D1L8-F1
#
_cell.length_a   1.000
_cell.length_b   1.000
_cell.length_c   1.000
_cell.angle_alpha   90.00
_cell.angle_beta   90.00
_cell.angle_gamma   90.00
#
_symmetry.space_group_name_H-M   'P 1'
#
loop_
_entity.id
_entity.type
_entity.pdbx_description
1 polymer ?
#
loop_
_entity_poly.entity_id
_entity_poly.type
_entity_poly.pdbx_seq_one_letter_code
_entity_poly.pdbx_strand_id
1 'polypeptide(L)'
;MVALKSLLIVCSVAIVAVQAKYDALVSGAIFVGKDTSFPEDDSTIIFKDPSNHPAAVTSLLWTLAKESDFIPSEFDVITDPWLYRKFERQLLDFPGFKASEISQRPLDLDGTPSQFSSQIRSNFDPRYAETIARSFWSQIPGYVMKPSFRRWLTSQIIIYKDKASDEITFEVAEIILTLSRDQSGLAMIDRQRASLTRTFFTVNTALLVDNAEDLARSVPIMGIHDFIKHMTTKRSELIPKPIPEEEPMGPSSTCGEGEVRQHVYHRRQRLYPISRWRMRQ
;
A
#
# COMPACT_ATOMS: atom_id res chain seq x y z
N MET A 1 -68.07 11.04 -5.72
CA MET A 1 -67.36 10.06 -4.87
C MET A 1 -66.10 9.64 -5.59
N VAL A 2 -64.96 10.21 -5.20
CA VAL A 2 -63.63 9.93 -5.76
C VAL A 2 -63.00 8.85 -4.89
N ALA A 3 -62.77 7.65 -5.44
CA ALA A 3 -61.97 6.62 -4.80
C ALA A 3 -60.56 6.66 -5.41
N LEU A 4 -59.69 7.46 -4.80
CA LEU A 4 -58.28 7.55 -5.12
C LEU A 4 -57.60 6.27 -4.60
N LYS A 5 -57.32 5.31 -5.50
CA LYS A 5 -56.48 4.15 -5.20
C LYS A 5 -55.01 4.60 -5.17
N SER A 6 -54.53 4.97 -4.00
CA SER A 6 -53.10 5.21 -3.74
C SER A 6 -52.36 3.88 -3.73
N LEU A 7 -51.73 3.53 -4.85
CA LEU A 7 -50.80 2.41 -4.94
C LEU A 7 -49.44 2.91 -4.40
N LEU A 8 -49.16 2.58 -3.13
CA LEU A 8 -47.85 2.77 -2.50
C LEU A 8 -46.82 1.87 -3.20
N ILE A 9 -46.03 2.46 -4.09
CA ILE A 9 -44.80 1.85 -4.59
C ILE A 9 -43.77 2.00 -3.48
N VAL A 10 -43.65 0.97 -2.64
CA VAL A 10 -42.52 0.81 -1.73
C VAL A 10 -41.32 0.41 -2.59
N CYS A 11 -40.55 1.39 -3.04
CA CYS A 11 -39.20 1.17 -3.56
C CYS A 11 -38.32 0.68 -2.39
N SER A 12 -38.37 -0.62 -2.11
CA SER A 12 -37.38 -1.29 -1.30
C SER A 12 -36.06 -1.26 -2.07
N VAL A 13 -35.27 -0.20 -1.88
CA VAL A 13 -33.85 -0.22 -2.21
C VAL A 13 -33.26 -1.33 -1.36
N ALA A 14 -33.05 -2.50 -1.95
CA ALA A 14 -32.18 -3.51 -1.37
C ALA A 14 -30.80 -2.87 -1.30
N ILE A 15 -30.48 -2.30 -0.14
CA ILE A 15 -29.11 -1.98 0.23
C ILE A 15 -28.43 -3.35 0.27
N VAL A 16 -27.82 -3.75 -0.84
CA VAL A 16 -26.86 -4.83 -0.85
C VAL A 16 -25.75 -4.33 0.05
N ALA A 17 -25.79 -4.74 1.32
CA ALA A 17 -24.67 -4.56 2.21
C ALA A 17 -23.50 -5.27 1.52
N VAL A 18 -22.65 -4.50 0.85
CA VAL A 18 -21.42 -4.99 0.23
C VAL A 18 -20.53 -5.42 1.39
N GLN A 19 -20.69 -6.67 1.81
CA GLN A 19 -19.93 -7.26 2.90
C GLN A 19 -18.44 -6.99 2.65
N ALA A 20 -17.73 -6.62 3.71
CA ALA A 20 -16.29 -6.51 3.68
C ALA A 20 -15.71 -7.85 3.21
N LYS A 21 -14.78 -7.82 2.25
CA LYS A 21 -14.15 -9.04 1.72
C LYS A 21 -13.12 -9.63 2.71
N TYR A 22 -12.84 -8.91 3.79
CA TYR A 22 -11.86 -9.23 4.82
C TYR A 22 -12.33 -8.66 6.17
N ASP A 23 -11.82 -9.21 7.26
CA ASP A 23 -12.11 -8.81 8.64
C ASP A 23 -11.03 -7.85 9.17
N ALA A 24 -9.81 -7.99 8.65
CA ALA A 24 -8.62 -7.27 9.07
C ALA A 24 -7.77 -6.90 7.86
N LEU A 25 -7.14 -5.74 7.88
CA LEU A 25 -6.20 -5.26 6.88
C LEU A 25 -4.88 -4.87 7.54
N VAL A 26 -3.81 -5.27 6.88
CA VAL A 26 -2.44 -4.80 7.11
C VAL A 26 -1.93 -4.23 5.79
N SER A 27 -1.27 -3.08 5.88
CA SER A 27 -0.71 -2.39 4.73
C SER A 27 0.79 -2.27 4.88
N GLY A 28 1.50 -2.31 3.76
CA GLY A 28 2.89 -1.92 3.67
C GLY A 28 3.16 -1.11 2.43
N ALA A 29 4.33 -0.47 2.42
CA ALA A 29 4.87 0.12 1.21
C ALA A 29 6.34 -0.23 1.07
N ILE A 30 6.80 -0.36 -0.17
CA ILE A 30 8.21 -0.55 -0.50
C ILE A 30 8.56 0.25 -1.75
N PHE A 31 9.83 0.59 -1.84
CA PHE A 31 10.43 1.17 -3.02
C PHE A 31 11.50 0.21 -3.55
N VAL A 32 11.46 -0.07 -4.84
CA VAL A 32 12.42 -0.94 -5.51
C VAL A 32 13.02 -0.23 -6.71
N GLY A 33 14.33 -0.38 -6.87
CA GLY A 33 15.09 0.36 -7.88
C GLY A 33 16.06 1.36 -7.26
N LYS A 34 16.32 2.46 -7.96
CA LYS A 34 17.26 3.50 -7.50
C LYS A 34 16.48 4.76 -7.12
N ASP A 35 16.61 5.17 -5.86
CA ASP A 35 16.13 6.47 -5.43
C ASP A 35 17.08 7.54 -5.97
N THR A 36 16.55 8.39 -6.83
CA THR A 36 17.25 9.54 -7.43
C THR A 36 16.74 10.87 -6.89
N SER A 37 15.79 10.83 -5.94
CA SER A 37 15.14 12.02 -5.43
C SER A 37 15.94 12.70 -4.32
N PHE A 38 15.81 14.02 -4.27
CA PHE A 38 16.33 14.90 -3.23
C PHE A 38 15.14 15.63 -2.61
N PRO A 39 14.46 15.06 -1.59
CA PRO A 39 13.21 15.60 -1.06
C PRO A 39 13.36 16.99 -0.39
N GLU A 40 14.59 17.46 -0.21
CA GLU A 40 14.93 18.79 0.29
C GLU A 40 14.95 19.87 -0.81
N ASP A 41 14.87 19.48 -2.08
CA ASP A 41 14.77 20.42 -3.20
C ASP A 41 13.50 21.27 -3.10
N ASP A 42 13.49 22.39 -3.83
CA ASP A 42 12.27 23.21 -3.97
C ASP A 42 11.11 22.34 -4.44
N SER A 43 9.96 22.46 -3.76
CA SER A 43 8.80 21.59 -4.01
C SER A 43 8.33 21.65 -5.47
N THR A 44 8.51 22.78 -6.16
CA THR A 44 8.20 22.89 -7.60
C THR A 44 9.14 22.04 -8.44
N ILE A 45 10.43 22.02 -8.08
CA ILE A 45 11.45 21.19 -8.75
C ILE A 45 11.12 19.70 -8.57
N ILE A 46 10.63 19.30 -7.38
CA ILE A 46 10.22 17.90 -7.14
C ILE A 46 9.19 17.41 -8.17
N PHE A 47 8.24 18.26 -8.54
CA PHE A 47 7.22 17.91 -9.55
C PHE A 47 7.67 18.17 -10.99
N LYS A 48 8.56 19.15 -11.25
CA LYS A 48 9.06 19.47 -12.60
C LYS A 48 10.15 18.52 -13.11
N ASP A 49 11.04 18.05 -12.24
CA ASP A 49 12.19 17.24 -12.64
C ASP A 49 11.88 15.74 -12.51
N PRO A 50 11.88 14.97 -13.62
CA PRO A 50 11.64 13.52 -13.59
C PRO A 50 12.57 12.74 -12.65
N SER A 51 13.80 13.21 -12.44
CA SER A 51 14.73 12.57 -11.51
C SER A 51 14.24 12.61 -10.05
N ASN A 52 13.43 13.62 -9.70
CA ASN A 52 12.81 13.80 -8.40
C ASN A 52 11.40 13.21 -8.28
N HIS A 53 10.86 12.65 -9.37
CA HIS A 53 9.51 12.08 -9.35
C HIS A 53 9.30 10.96 -8.32
N PRO A 54 10.32 10.20 -7.81
CA PRO A 54 10.05 9.24 -6.74
C PRO A 54 9.45 9.94 -5.50
N ALA A 55 10.01 11.09 -5.11
CA ALA A 55 9.48 11.93 -4.04
C ALA A 55 8.13 12.55 -4.40
N ALA A 56 7.93 12.97 -5.65
CA ALA A 56 6.63 13.50 -6.10
C ALA A 56 5.51 12.46 -5.94
N VAL A 57 5.77 11.23 -6.38
CA VAL A 57 4.81 10.12 -6.33
C VAL A 57 4.49 9.72 -4.89
N THR A 58 5.50 9.59 -4.03
CA THR A 58 5.28 9.28 -2.60
C THR A 58 4.50 10.39 -1.89
N SER A 59 4.77 11.65 -2.23
CA SER A 59 4.04 12.81 -1.69
C SER A 59 2.57 12.81 -2.09
N LEU A 60 2.28 12.49 -3.35
CA LEU A 60 0.91 12.37 -3.87
C LEU A 60 0.18 11.18 -3.24
N LEU A 61 0.79 10.00 -3.23
CA LEU A 61 0.23 8.80 -2.60
C LEU A 61 -0.10 9.05 -1.12
N TRP A 62 0.82 9.67 -0.38
CA TRP A 62 0.57 10.06 1.01
C TRP A 62 -0.59 11.04 1.15
N THR A 63 -0.68 12.02 0.27
CA THR A 63 -1.75 13.02 0.35
C THR A 63 -3.12 12.40 0.10
N LEU A 64 -3.23 11.51 -0.90
CA LEU A 64 -4.46 10.74 -1.14
C LEU A 64 -4.77 9.81 0.03
N ALA A 65 -3.76 9.12 0.58
CA ALA A 65 -3.95 8.28 1.77
C ALA A 65 -4.52 9.10 2.94
N LYS A 66 -3.96 10.29 3.20
CA LYS A 66 -4.41 11.20 4.25
C LYS A 66 -5.80 11.78 4.00
N GLU A 67 -6.13 12.17 2.76
CA GLU A 67 -7.49 12.61 2.40
C GLU A 67 -8.53 11.48 2.55
N SER A 68 -8.07 10.24 2.47
CA SER A 68 -8.86 9.05 2.69
C SER A 68 -8.93 8.60 4.15
N ASP A 69 -8.24 9.28 5.07
CA ASP A 69 -8.04 8.88 6.46
C ASP A 69 -7.37 7.48 6.58
N PHE A 70 -6.73 7.03 5.50
CA PHE A 70 -5.99 5.78 5.43
C PHE A 70 -4.54 6.04 5.83
N ILE A 71 -4.26 5.99 7.13
CA ILE A 71 -2.91 6.20 7.68
C ILE A 71 -2.48 4.91 8.40
N PRO A 72 -1.98 3.89 7.69
CA PRO A 72 -1.68 2.58 8.27
C PRO A 72 -0.80 2.61 9.51
N SER A 73 0.19 3.51 9.56
CA SER A 73 1.12 3.62 10.70
C SER A 73 0.46 3.98 12.04
N GLU A 74 -0.79 4.46 12.02
CA GLU A 74 -1.56 4.76 13.24
C GLU A 74 -2.27 3.53 13.83
N PHE A 75 -2.28 2.41 13.11
CA PHE A 75 -2.99 1.20 13.47
C PHE A 75 -2.05 0.01 13.58
N ASP A 76 -2.36 -0.95 14.46
CA ASP A 76 -1.74 -2.29 14.42
C ASP A 76 -2.44 -3.22 13.43
N VAL A 77 -3.76 -3.04 13.29
CA VAL A 77 -4.61 -3.70 12.30
C VAL A 77 -5.72 -2.72 11.94
N ILE A 78 -5.99 -2.58 10.65
CA ILE A 78 -7.12 -1.77 10.16
C ILE A 78 -8.34 -2.68 10.04
N THR A 79 -9.44 -2.29 10.70
CA THR A 79 -10.68 -3.08 10.73
C THR A 79 -11.84 -2.41 10.02
N ASP A 80 -11.70 -1.12 9.69
CA ASP A 80 -12.66 -0.41 8.85
C ASP A 80 -12.27 -0.55 7.36
N PRO A 81 -13.00 -1.36 6.57
CA PRO A 81 -12.70 -1.54 5.17
C PRO A 81 -12.98 -0.29 4.32
N TRP A 82 -13.74 0.68 4.84
CA TRP A 82 -14.06 1.89 4.08
C TRP A 82 -12.87 2.83 3.91
N LEU A 83 -11.95 2.88 4.88
CA LEU A 83 -10.74 3.69 4.80
C LEU A 83 -9.91 3.30 3.57
N TYR A 84 -9.67 1.99 3.42
CA TYR A 84 -8.89 1.47 2.30
C TYR A 84 -9.62 1.64 0.96
N ARG A 85 -10.93 1.33 0.89
CA ARG A 85 -11.72 1.53 -0.34
C ARG A 85 -11.75 2.99 -0.81
N LYS A 86 -11.81 3.94 0.13
CA LYS A 86 -11.75 5.37 -0.17
C LYS A 86 -10.39 5.73 -0.77
N PHE A 87 -9.31 5.20 -0.21
CA PHE A 87 -7.96 5.35 -0.74
C PHE A 87 -7.80 4.76 -2.14
N GLU A 88 -8.21 3.51 -2.37
CA GLU A 88 -8.18 2.88 -3.69
C GLU A 88 -8.95 3.69 -4.74
N ARG A 89 -10.14 4.18 -4.38
CA ARG A 89 -10.93 5.03 -5.27
C ARG A 89 -10.20 6.33 -5.59
N GLN A 90 -9.57 6.96 -4.60
CA GLN A 90 -8.79 8.17 -4.85
C GLN A 90 -7.57 7.93 -5.76
N LEU A 91 -6.91 6.77 -5.68
CA LEU A 91 -5.85 6.40 -6.61
C LEU A 91 -6.36 6.30 -8.05
N LEU A 92 -7.53 5.66 -8.23
CA LEU A 92 -8.16 5.47 -9.54
C LEU A 92 -8.69 6.79 -10.13
N ASP A 93 -9.22 7.67 -9.29
CA ASP A 93 -9.83 8.93 -9.69
C ASP A 93 -8.77 10.06 -9.88
N PHE A 94 -7.55 9.89 -9.38
CA PHE A 94 -6.52 10.92 -9.47
C PHE A 94 -5.93 10.99 -10.90
N PRO A 95 -6.06 12.13 -11.62
CA PRO A 95 -5.68 12.22 -13.03
C PRO A 95 -4.16 12.10 -13.28
N GLY A 96 -3.34 12.29 -12.26
CA GLY A 96 -1.89 12.08 -12.35
C GLY A 96 -1.48 10.61 -12.36
N PHE A 97 -2.41 9.68 -12.09
CA PHE A 97 -2.18 8.24 -12.15
C PHE A 97 -3.08 7.61 -13.19
N LYS A 98 -2.50 6.80 -14.07
CA LYS A 98 -3.24 6.03 -15.06
C LYS A 98 -3.14 4.56 -14.72
N ALA A 99 -4.27 3.95 -14.33
CA ALA A 99 -4.35 2.51 -14.21
C ALA A 99 -4.16 1.87 -15.60
N SER A 100 -3.17 0.98 -15.72
CA SER A 100 -2.80 0.35 -16.99
C SER A 100 -3.28 -1.09 -17.10
N GLU A 101 -3.20 -1.85 -16.01
CA GLU A 101 -3.58 -3.27 -15.95
C GLU A 101 -4.08 -3.65 -14.56
N ILE A 102 -5.12 -4.50 -14.50
CA ILE A 102 -5.51 -5.22 -13.29
C ILE A 102 -5.28 -6.71 -13.57
N SER A 103 -4.31 -7.30 -12.88
CA SER A 103 -4.02 -8.73 -12.96
C SER A 103 -4.52 -9.43 -11.70
N GLN A 104 -5.17 -10.58 -11.88
CA GLN A 104 -5.57 -11.45 -10.78
C GLN A 104 -4.97 -12.84 -10.99
N ARG A 105 -4.21 -13.34 -10.01
CA ARG A 105 -3.55 -14.64 -10.05
C ARG A 105 -3.90 -15.47 -8.80
N PRO A 106 -4.29 -16.74 -8.96
CA PRO A 106 -4.45 -17.62 -7.81
C PRO A 106 -3.10 -17.94 -7.18
N LEU A 107 -3.06 -18.04 -5.86
CA LEU A 107 -1.93 -18.57 -5.09
C LEU A 107 -2.38 -19.84 -4.37
N ASP A 108 -1.88 -20.99 -4.80
CA ASP A 108 -2.15 -22.26 -4.12
C ASP A 108 -1.18 -22.39 -2.93
N LEU A 109 -1.72 -22.23 -1.73
CA LEU A 109 -0.99 -22.23 -0.46
C LEU A 109 -1.28 -23.52 0.33
N ASP A 110 -0.24 -24.16 0.86
CA ASP A 110 -0.24 -25.36 1.68
C ASP A 110 -0.10 -25.04 3.17
N GLY A 111 0.09 -23.75 3.49
CA GLY A 111 0.25 -23.21 4.83
C GLY A 111 1.69 -22.96 5.25
N THR A 112 2.68 -23.34 4.43
CA THR A 112 4.10 -23.17 4.76
C THR A 112 4.62 -21.77 4.38
N PRO A 113 5.56 -21.20 5.17
CA PRO A 113 6.21 -19.93 4.82
C PRO A 113 6.97 -19.97 3.51
N SER A 114 7.65 -21.08 3.23
CA SER A 114 8.48 -21.25 2.02
C SER A 114 7.62 -21.26 0.76
N GLN A 115 6.47 -21.94 0.77
CA GLN A 115 5.58 -21.94 -0.38
C GLN A 115 4.92 -20.58 -0.57
N PHE A 116 4.50 -19.89 0.51
CA PHE A 116 4.00 -18.52 0.42
C PHE A 116 5.02 -17.61 -0.28
N SER A 117 6.25 -17.56 0.22
CA SER A 117 7.31 -16.74 -0.39
C SER A 117 7.61 -17.14 -1.84
N SER A 118 7.65 -18.44 -2.15
CA SER A 118 7.87 -18.94 -3.51
C SER A 118 6.77 -18.51 -4.48
N GLN A 119 5.50 -18.66 -4.08
CA GLN A 119 4.34 -18.24 -4.87
C GLN A 119 4.39 -16.74 -5.14
N ILE A 120 4.70 -15.92 -4.14
CA ILE A 120 4.89 -14.48 -4.34
C ILE A 120 6.02 -14.22 -5.33
N ARG A 121 7.23 -14.75 -5.11
CA ARG A 121 8.38 -14.50 -6.01
C ARG A 121 8.09 -14.83 -7.47
N SER A 122 7.33 -15.90 -7.75
CA SER A 122 6.98 -16.30 -9.11
C SER A 122 6.06 -15.32 -9.86
N ASN A 123 5.40 -14.41 -9.14
CA ASN A 123 4.44 -13.45 -9.70
C ASN A 123 5.02 -12.03 -9.90
N PHE A 124 6.25 -11.75 -9.45
CA PHE A 124 6.87 -10.43 -9.56
C PHE A 124 8.17 -10.49 -10.37
N ASP A 125 8.68 -9.33 -10.79
CA ASP A 125 9.97 -9.22 -11.50
C ASP A 125 11.09 -9.90 -10.67
N PRO A 126 11.84 -10.86 -11.24
CA PRO A 126 12.90 -11.57 -10.52
C PRO A 126 13.94 -10.66 -9.86
N ARG A 127 14.15 -9.44 -10.37
CA ARG A 127 15.07 -8.44 -9.81
C ARG A 127 14.66 -7.98 -8.40
N TYR A 128 13.35 -7.98 -8.13
CA TYR A 128 12.77 -7.43 -6.90
C TYR A 128 11.91 -8.44 -6.13
N ALA A 129 11.64 -9.61 -6.72
CA ALA A 129 10.77 -10.65 -6.22
C ALA A 129 11.06 -11.04 -4.76
N GLU A 130 12.34 -11.21 -4.39
CA GLU A 130 12.75 -11.58 -3.03
C GLU A 130 12.40 -10.47 -2.01
N THR A 131 12.70 -9.21 -2.34
CA THR A 131 12.36 -8.07 -1.48
C THR A 131 10.86 -7.91 -1.30
N ILE A 132 10.10 -8.09 -2.38
CA ILE A 132 8.63 -8.04 -2.37
C ILE A 132 8.07 -9.17 -1.50
N ALA A 133 8.51 -10.41 -1.73
CA ALA A 133 8.07 -11.58 -0.96
C ALA A 133 8.37 -11.46 0.53
N ARG A 134 9.59 -11.02 0.88
CA ARG A 134 9.96 -10.75 2.26
C ARG A 134 9.08 -9.68 2.89
N SER A 135 8.76 -8.63 2.14
CA SER A 135 7.92 -7.56 2.64
C SER A 135 6.48 -8.01 2.89
N PHE A 136 5.87 -8.77 1.96
CA PHE A 136 4.57 -9.42 2.18
C PHE A 136 4.59 -10.36 3.39
N TRP A 137 5.61 -11.22 3.52
CA TRP A 137 5.76 -12.08 4.68
C TRP A 137 5.78 -11.28 5.98
N SER A 138 6.47 -10.14 5.96
CA SER A 138 6.62 -9.26 7.11
C SER A 138 5.33 -8.49 7.50
N GLN A 139 4.30 -8.54 6.64
CA GLN A 139 2.96 -8.03 6.94
C GLN A 139 2.08 -9.08 7.61
N ILE A 140 2.41 -10.37 7.49
CA ILE A 140 1.65 -11.42 8.16
C ILE A 140 1.79 -11.24 9.67
N PRO A 141 0.68 -11.13 10.42
CA PRO A 141 0.77 -10.89 11.84
C PRO A 141 1.49 -12.04 12.55
N GLY A 142 2.19 -11.75 13.65
CA GLY A 142 2.76 -12.75 14.54
C GLY A 142 1.67 -13.50 15.30
N TYR A 143 0.63 -12.78 15.74
CA TYR A 143 -0.49 -13.29 16.52
C TYR A 143 -1.83 -12.85 15.94
N VAL A 144 -2.86 -13.69 16.04
CA VAL A 144 -4.23 -13.33 15.69
C VAL A 144 -4.94 -12.77 16.92
N MET A 145 -5.04 -11.44 17.00
CA MET A 145 -5.57 -10.72 18.17
C MET A 145 -7.01 -11.11 18.53
N LYS A 146 -7.86 -11.37 17.53
CA LYS A 146 -9.27 -11.73 17.73
C LYS A 146 -9.61 -13.01 16.96
N PRO A 147 -10.22 -14.03 17.59
CA PRO A 147 -10.60 -15.27 16.91
C PRO A 147 -11.55 -15.05 15.73
N SER A 148 -12.28 -13.93 15.72
CA SER A 148 -13.19 -13.55 14.63
C SER A 148 -12.47 -13.05 13.38
N PHE A 149 -11.18 -12.69 13.45
CA PHE A 149 -10.41 -12.22 12.30
C PHE A 149 -9.85 -13.40 11.53
N ARG A 150 -10.63 -13.88 10.56
CA ARG A 150 -10.25 -15.04 9.76
C ARG A 150 -9.71 -14.62 8.40
N ARG A 151 -10.29 -13.61 7.76
CA ARG A 151 -9.88 -13.11 6.46
C ARG A 151 -9.05 -11.84 6.61
N TRP A 152 -7.80 -11.91 6.18
CA TRP A 152 -6.81 -10.85 6.28
C TRP A 152 -6.47 -10.35 4.88
N LEU A 153 -6.61 -9.04 4.66
CA LEU A 153 -6.10 -8.39 3.47
C LEU A 153 -4.69 -7.86 3.77
N THR A 154 -3.69 -8.39 3.07
CA THR A 154 -2.34 -7.82 3.03
C THR A 154 -2.25 -6.95 1.78
N SER A 155 -2.21 -5.63 1.96
CA SER A 155 -2.05 -4.66 0.87
C SER A 155 -0.62 -4.14 0.83
N GLN A 156 -0.04 -4.04 -0.35
CA GLN A 156 1.29 -3.50 -0.54
C GLN A 156 1.34 -2.49 -1.68
N ILE A 157 1.82 -1.29 -1.40
CA ILE A 157 2.19 -0.32 -2.44
C ILE A 157 3.66 -0.58 -2.82
N ILE A 158 3.91 -0.83 -4.10
CA ILE A 158 5.26 -1.09 -4.61
C ILE A 158 5.58 -0.02 -5.65
N ILE A 159 6.55 0.84 -5.35
CA ILE A 159 7.01 1.90 -6.26
C ILE A 159 8.26 1.43 -6.99
N TYR A 160 8.28 1.58 -8.31
CA TYR A 160 9.36 1.16 -9.19
C TYR A 160 10.04 2.37 -9.83
N LYS A 161 11.38 2.42 -9.75
CA LYS A 161 12.22 3.32 -10.55
C LYS A 161 13.39 2.54 -11.14
N ASP A 162 13.29 2.18 -12.43
CA ASP A 162 14.44 1.56 -13.12
C ASP A 162 15.61 2.56 -13.18
N LYS A 163 16.83 2.06 -13.06
CA LYS A 163 18.06 2.88 -13.16
C LYS A 163 18.21 3.51 -14.54
N ALA A 164 17.69 2.88 -15.58
CA ALA A 164 17.85 3.30 -16.97
C ALA A 164 16.67 4.10 -17.53
N SER A 165 15.62 4.35 -16.73
CA SER A 165 14.40 5.04 -17.17
C SER A 165 14.02 6.13 -16.18
N ASP A 166 13.55 7.28 -16.67
CA ASP A 166 12.95 8.33 -15.83
C ASP A 166 11.47 8.06 -15.52
N GLU A 167 10.90 7.01 -16.12
CA GLU A 167 9.54 6.58 -15.84
C GLU A 167 9.42 6.05 -14.40
N ILE A 168 8.34 6.46 -13.75
CA ILE A 168 7.94 5.94 -12.45
C ILE A 168 6.61 5.26 -12.59
N THR A 169 6.58 4.03 -12.12
CA THR A 169 5.35 3.25 -11.99
C THR A 169 5.20 2.83 -10.55
N PHE A 170 3.98 2.54 -10.15
CA PHE A 170 3.73 1.86 -8.90
C PHE A 170 2.60 0.88 -9.10
N GLU A 171 2.49 -0.09 -8.21
CA GLU A 171 1.34 -0.96 -8.15
C GLU A 171 0.81 -1.08 -6.73
N VAL A 172 -0.48 -1.37 -6.64
CA VAL A 172 -1.11 -1.84 -5.41
C VAL A 172 -1.32 -3.34 -5.57
N ALA A 173 -0.60 -4.11 -4.76
CA ALA A 173 -0.64 -5.56 -4.74
C ALA A 173 -1.35 -6.05 -3.47
N GLU A 174 -2.34 -6.91 -3.63
CA GLU A 174 -3.25 -7.32 -2.58
C GLU A 174 -3.35 -8.84 -2.50
N ILE A 175 -3.27 -9.39 -1.28
CA ILE A 175 -3.53 -10.80 -1.04
C ILE A 175 -4.58 -10.93 0.06
N ILE A 176 -5.67 -11.64 -0.23
CA ILE A 176 -6.61 -12.05 0.82
C ILE A 176 -6.21 -13.44 1.30
N LEU A 177 -5.77 -13.50 2.56
CA LEU A 177 -5.38 -14.72 3.25
C LEU A 177 -6.41 -15.11 4.30
N THR A 178 -6.59 -16.40 4.46
CA THR A 178 -7.23 -17.01 5.62
C THR A 178 -6.15 -17.36 6.61
N LEU A 179 -6.20 -16.78 7.81
CA LEU A 179 -5.26 -17.08 8.90
C LEU A 179 -6.01 -17.78 10.02
N SER A 180 -5.41 -18.84 10.55
CA SER A 180 -5.80 -19.47 11.81
C SER A 180 -4.81 -19.10 12.91
N ARG A 181 -5.08 -19.57 14.13
CA ARG A 181 -4.16 -19.44 15.25
C ARG A 181 -3.92 -20.78 15.91
N ASP A 182 -2.69 -21.01 16.35
CA ASP A 182 -2.37 -22.17 17.17
C ASP A 182 -2.84 -21.98 18.63
N GLN A 183 -2.49 -22.94 19.49
CA GLN A 183 -2.85 -22.91 20.92
C GLN A 183 -2.21 -21.74 21.68
N SER A 184 -1.09 -21.21 21.19
CA SER A 184 -0.41 -20.04 21.75
C SER A 184 -0.91 -18.70 21.17
N GLY A 185 -1.81 -18.76 20.19
CA GLY A 185 -2.36 -17.59 19.50
C GLY A 185 -1.52 -17.12 18.31
N LEU A 186 -0.44 -17.83 17.96
CA LEU A 186 0.42 -17.51 16.83
C LEU A 186 -0.36 -17.67 15.52
N ALA A 187 -0.21 -16.71 14.61
CA ALA A 187 -0.89 -16.75 13.33
C ALA A 187 -0.28 -17.81 12.41
N MET A 188 -1.14 -18.62 11.79
CA MET A 188 -0.77 -19.62 10.80
C MET A 188 -1.48 -19.32 9.48
N ILE A 189 -0.77 -19.48 8.36
CA ILE A 189 -1.41 -19.43 7.04
C ILE A 189 -2.14 -20.76 6.86
N ASP A 190 -3.43 -20.71 6.55
CA ASP A 190 -4.18 -21.92 6.24
C ASP A 190 -3.82 -22.43 4.83
N ARG A 191 -3.91 -23.75 4.64
CA ARG A 191 -3.96 -24.33 3.30
C ARG A 191 -5.20 -23.77 2.57
N GLN A 192 -4.98 -23.07 1.47
CA GLN A 192 -6.03 -22.34 0.77
C GLN A 192 -5.62 -22.01 -0.67
N ARG A 193 -6.61 -21.65 -1.48
CA ARG A 193 -6.38 -20.99 -2.76
C ARG A 193 -6.64 -19.49 -2.57
N ALA A 194 -5.59 -18.74 -2.29
CA ALA A 194 -5.65 -17.29 -2.14
C ALA A 194 -5.67 -16.61 -3.53
N SER A 195 -5.91 -15.30 -3.54
CA SER A 195 -5.87 -14.48 -4.76
C SER A 195 -4.91 -13.33 -4.55
N LEU A 196 -3.94 -13.20 -5.46
CA LEU A 196 -3.11 -12.02 -5.62
C LEU A 196 -3.75 -11.12 -6.68
N THR A 197 -4.19 -9.95 -6.27
CA THR A 197 -4.66 -8.89 -7.19
C THR A 197 -3.57 -7.84 -7.30
N ARG A 198 -3.29 -7.36 -8.51
CA ARG A 198 -2.29 -6.32 -8.76
C ARG A 198 -2.91 -5.27 -9.67
N THR A 199 -2.92 -4.03 -9.21
CA THR A 199 -3.34 -2.87 -10.01
C THR A 199 -2.13 -2.01 -10.31
N PHE A 200 -1.76 -1.93 -11.57
CA PHE A 200 -0.60 -1.17 -12.03
C PHE A 200 -0.99 0.25 -12.40
N PHE A 201 -0.16 1.20 -12.00
CA PHE A 201 -0.31 2.61 -12.27
C PHE A 201 0.95 3.18 -12.93
N THR A 202 0.74 3.86 -14.05
CA THR A 202 1.75 4.72 -14.67
C THR A 202 1.51 6.15 -14.22
N VAL A 203 2.59 6.84 -13.87
CA VAL A 203 2.55 8.25 -13.48
C VAL A 203 2.48 9.12 -14.74
N ASN A 204 1.54 10.05 -14.78
CA ASN A 204 1.43 11.02 -15.86
C ASN A 204 2.42 12.17 -15.62
N THR A 205 3.67 11.95 -16.01
CA THR A 205 4.79 12.90 -15.87
C THR A 205 4.44 14.27 -16.45
N ALA A 206 3.81 14.34 -17.63
CA ALA A 206 3.43 15.61 -18.24
C ALA A 206 2.47 16.41 -17.34
N LEU A 207 1.45 15.75 -16.78
CA LEU A 207 0.53 16.40 -15.83
C LEU A 207 1.26 16.91 -14.59
N LEU A 208 2.20 16.14 -14.04
CA LEU A 208 2.98 16.58 -12.88
C LEU A 208 3.80 17.83 -13.19
N VAL A 209 4.47 17.86 -14.35
CA VAL A 209 5.30 18.99 -14.80
C VAL A 209 4.46 20.22 -15.06
N ASP A 210 3.37 20.08 -15.82
CA ASP A 210 2.48 21.18 -16.22
C ASP A 210 1.77 21.82 -15.02
N ASN A 211 1.52 21.05 -13.95
CA ASN A 211 0.82 21.51 -12.74
C ASN A 211 1.75 21.63 -11.52
N ALA A 212 3.07 21.61 -11.73
CA ALA A 212 4.05 21.51 -10.65
C ALA A 212 3.93 22.61 -9.58
N GLU A 213 3.64 23.85 -9.99
CA GLU A 213 3.49 24.97 -9.05
C GLU A 213 2.25 24.85 -8.17
N ASP A 214 1.16 24.29 -8.71
CA ASP A 214 -0.06 24.08 -7.94
C ASP A 214 0.08 22.86 -7.01
N LEU A 215 0.74 21.80 -7.50
CA LEU A 215 1.09 20.64 -6.70
C LEU A 215 2.02 21.03 -5.55
N ALA A 216 3.09 21.80 -5.82
CA ALA A 216 4.02 22.28 -4.80
C ALA A 216 3.34 23.10 -3.68
N ARG A 217 2.26 23.81 -4.00
CA ARG A 217 1.49 24.59 -3.01
C ARG A 217 0.52 23.76 -2.19
N SER A 218 0.09 22.59 -2.67
CA SER A 218 -1.00 21.80 -2.09
C SER A 218 -0.56 20.44 -1.53
N VAL A 219 0.54 19.90 -2.05
CA VAL A 219 1.08 18.58 -1.71
C VAL A 219 2.32 18.77 -0.82
N PRO A 220 2.30 18.28 0.43
CA PRO A 220 3.49 18.28 1.27
C PRO A 220 4.50 17.29 0.69
N ILE A 221 5.75 17.75 0.53
CA ILE A 221 6.83 16.87 0.07
C ILE A 221 7.15 15.82 1.13
N MET A 222 7.27 14.58 0.68
CA MET A 222 7.55 13.41 1.48
C MET A 222 8.61 12.56 0.78
N GLY A 223 9.74 12.36 1.47
CA GLY A 223 10.76 11.40 1.03
C GLY A 223 10.25 9.96 1.08
N ILE A 224 10.89 9.09 0.30
CA ILE A 224 10.49 7.69 0.17
C ILE A 224 10.48 6.95 1.50
N HIS A 225 11.49 7.19 2.34
CA HIS A 225 11.61 6.53 3.64
C HIS A 225 10.43 6.86 4.56
N ASP A 226 10.07 8.15 4.65
CA ASP A 226 8.95 8.60 5.48
C ASP A 226 7.61 8.08 4.94
N PHE A 227 7.45 8.05 3.62
CA PHE A 227 6.30 7.43 2.99
C PHE A 227 6.16 5.96 3.38
N ILE A 228 7.23 5.17 3.27
CA ILE A 228 7.22 3.76 3.65
C ILE A 228 6.81 3.60 5.12
N LYS A 229 7.36 4.44 6.00
CA LYS A 229 7.04 4.43 7.43
C LYS A 229 5.56 4.73 7.69
N HIS A 230 4.97 5.70 6.99
CA HIS A 230 3.57 6.09 7.17
C HIS A 230 2.56 5.11 6.55
N MET A 231 2.93 4.47 5.43
CA MET A 231 2.07 3.53 4.71
C MET A 231 2.20 2.08 5.19
N THR A 232 3.07 1.84 6.17
CA THR A 232 3.24 0.53 6.80
C THR A 232 2.54 0.50 8.15
N THR A 233 1.68 -0.51 8.32
CA THR A 233 0.96 -0.76 9.57
C THR A 233 1.93 -0.90 10.74
N LYS A 234 1.58 -0.32 11.89
CA LYS A 234 2.40 -0.35 13.10
C LYS A 234 2.58 -1.78 13.59
N ARG A 235 3.77 -2.06 14.13
CA ARG A 235 4.13 -3.38 14.68
C ARG A 235 4.02 -3.43 16.22
N SER A 236 2.99 -2.85 16.86
CA SER A 236 3.01 -2.75 18.34
C SER A 236 2.99 -4.11 19.06
N GLU A 237 2.55 -5.19 18.42
CA GLU A 237 2.47 -6.53 19.05
C GLU A 237 2.92 -7.67 18.12
N LEU A 238 3.82 -7.37 17.17
CA LEU A 238 4.21 -8.27 16.07
C LEU A 238 5.66 -8.78 16.15
N ILE A 239 6.11 -9.34 17.28
CA ILE A 239 7.44 -10.01 17.35
C ILE A 239 7.37 -11.33 18.13
N PRO A 240 8.03 -12.43 17.69
CA PRO A 240 8.82 -12.61 16.47
C PRO A 240 8.29 -13.73 15.55
N LYS A 241 8.48 -13.60 14.23
CA LYS A 241 8.72 -14.79 13.40
C LYS A 241 10.15 -14.73 12.87
N PRO A 242 11.05 -15.64 13.28
CA PRO A 242 12.19 -15.91 12.43
C PRO A 242 11.68 -16.42 11.07
N ILE A 243 12.22 -15.86 9.99
CA ILE A 243 12.13 -16.45 8.64
C ILE A 243 12.96 -17.75 8.67
N PRO A 244 12.59 -18.83 7.95
CA PRO A 244 13.42 -20.03 7.88
C PRO A 244 14.82 -19.64 7.39
N GLU A 245 15.84 -19.88 8.22
CA GLU A 245 17.21 -19.93 7.73
C GLU A 245 17.27 -21.08 6.73
N GLU A 246 17.54 -20.78 5.46
CA GLU A 246 18.25 -21.77 4.64
C GLU A 246 19.62 -21.92 5.28
N GLU A 247 19.97 -23.13 5.72
CA GLU A 247 21.23 -23.40 6.42
C GLU A 247 22.43 -22.75 5.68
N PRO A 248 23.30 -22.02 6.38
CA PRO A 248 24.38 -21.28 5.76
C PRO A 248 25.53 -22.20 5.36
N MET A 249 25.96 -22.14 4.10
CA MET A 249 27.33 -22.50 3.76
C MET A 249 28.24 -21.25 3.84
N GLY A 250 28.96 -21.12 4.96
CA GLY A 250 30.26 -20.44 5.02
C GLY A 250 30.32 -19.14 5.84
N PRO A 251 31.37 -18.93 6.66
CA PRO A 251 31.53 -17.72 7.46
C PRO A 251 32.25 -16.60 6.69
N SER A 252 31.83 -15.35 6.85
CA SER A 252 32.72 -14.20 6.60
C SER A 252 32.42 -12.99 7.49
N SER A 253 33.42 -12.69 8.31
CA SER A 253 33.89 -11.41 8.86
C SER A 253 32.93 -10.27 9.25
N THR A 254 33.11 -9.89 10.52
CA THR A 254 32.87 -8.59 11.18
C THR A 254 33.32 -7.35 10.40
N CYS A 255 32.55 -6.24 10.51
CA CYS A 255 32.93 -4.94 11.10
C CYS A 255 32.02 -3.78 10.63
N GLY A 256 31.65 -2.87 11.56
CA GLY A 256 31.36 -1.47 11.26
C GLY A 256 30.03 -0.91 11.79
N GLU A 257 29.99 -0.48 13.04
CA GLU A 257 28.93 0.37 13.60
C GLU A 257 29.18 1.85 13.25
N GLY A 258 28.12 2.54 12.82
CA GLY A 258 28.08 4.00 12.72
C GLY A 258 26.67 4.48 13.07
N GLU A 259 26.51 5.06 14.26
CA GLU A 259 25.26 5.70 14.70
C GLU A 259 25.06 7.05 14.00
N VAL A 260 23.86 7.27 13.44
CA VAL A 260 23.38 8.59 13.00
C VAL A 260 22.10 8.93 13.75
N ARG A 261 22.13 10.03 14.51
CA ARG A 261 20.97 10.60 15.23
C ARG A 261 19.98 11.25 14.24
N GLN A 262 18.70 10.91 14.35
CA GLN A 262 17.61 11.60 13.67
C GLN A 262 16.97 12.64 14.60
N HIS A 263 16.84 13.88 14.11
CA HIS A 263 15.96 14.91 14.67
C HIS A 263 14.68 14.97 13.83
N VAL A 264 13.52 14.77 14.48
CA VAL A 264 12.19 14.89 13.85
C VAL A 264 11.58 16.22 14.26
N TYR A 265 11.25 17.08 13.29
CA TYR A 265 10.43 18.27 13.48
C TYR A 265 9.09 18.08 12.77
N HIS A 266 7.98 18.13 13.52
CA HIS A 266 6.63 18.18 12.95
C HIS A 266 6.13 19.63 12.91
N ARG A 267 5.93 20.17 11.70
CA ARG A 267 5.17 21.43 11.48
C ARG A 267 3.84 21.08 10.80
N ARG A 268 2.73 21.31 11.49
CA ARG A 268 1.37 21.10 10.92
C ARG A 268 1.07 22.21 9.91
N GLN A 269 1.08 21.88 8.62
CA GLN A 269 0.48 22.72 7.58
C GLN A 269 -0.97 22.26 7.31
N ARG A 270 -1.85 23.22 7.02
CA ARG A 270 -3.23 22.96 6.60
C ARG A 270 -3.22 22.59 5.12
N LEU A 271 -3.75 21.42 4.78
CA LEU A 271 -3.83 20.92 3.40
C LEU A 271 -5.16 21.31 2.75
N TYR A 272 -5.13 21.61 1.46
CA TYR A 272 -6.32 21.76 0.63
C TYR A 272 -6.60 20.45 -0.10
N PRO A 273 -7.87 20.03 -0.26
CA PRO A 273 -8.21 18.75 -0.89
C PRO A 273 -7.91 18.75 -2.40
N ILE A 274 -7.02 17.85 -2.83
CA ILE A 274 -6.64 17.55 -4.22
C ILE A 274 -7.79 16.87 -4.96
N SER A 275 -8.69 16.20 -4.25
CA SER A 275 -9.95 15.65 -4.79
C SER A 275 -10.89 16.69 -5.45
N ARG A 276 -10.60 18.00 -5.35
CA ARG A 276 -11.34 19.08 -6.03
C ARG A 276 -10.80 19.48 -7.40
N TRP A 277 -9.76 18.81 -7.91
CA TRP A 277 -9.27 18.98 -9.27
C TRP A 277 -10.23 18.36 -10.30
N ARG A 278 -11.45 18.89 -10.39
CA ARG A 278 -12.25 18.77 -11.62
C ARG A 278 -11.66 19.79 -12.59
N MET A 279 -10.82 19.31 -13.50
CA MET A 279 -10.22 20.15 -14.54
C MET A 279 -11.32 20.91 -15.29
N ARG A 280 -11.11 22.23 -15.42
CA ARG A 280 -11.74 22.99 -16.50
C ARG A 280 -11.12 22.44 -17.79
N GLN A 281 -11.86 21.57 -18.48
CA GLN A 281 -11.66 21.34 -19.90
C GLN A 281 -12.19 22.55 -20.68
#